data_AF-A0A4Y8Q3G6-F1
#
_entry.id   AF-A0A4Y8Q3G6-F1
#
_cell.length_a   1.000
_cell.length_b   1.000
_cell.length_c   1.000
_cell.angle_alpha   90.00
_cell.angle_beta   90.00
_cell.angle_gamma   90.00
#
_symmetry.space_group_name_H-M   'P 1'
#
loop_
_entity.id
_entity.type
_entity.pdbx_description
1 polymer ?
#
loop_
_entity_poly.entity_id
_entity_poly.type
_entity_poly.pdbx_seq_one_letter_code
_entity_poly.pdbx_strand_id
1 'polypeptide(L)'
;MAQTYQQYVQGWVDDYLDLYNFAAQLGDTHWQQEIMHTLKNKDQHVQSLLQQQLWQLFDSVNRKMLELFEQMRATQNQAEKETIREQVWELKLIRVEIVRKINAQDYYAAGI
;
A
#
# COMPACT_ATOMS: atom_id res chain seq x y z
N MET A 1 7.01 8.88 -4.29
CA MET A 1 6.20 7.83 -3.65
C MET A 1 6.62 7.50 -2.21
N ALA A 2 7.92 7.47 -1.84
CA ALA A 2 8.33 7.21 -0.45
C ALA A 2 8.03 8.38 0.53
N GLN A 3 8.03 9.63 0.02
CA GLN A 3 7.80 10.82 0.84
C GLN A 3 6.36 10.92 1.37
N THR A 4 5.34 10.48 0.62
CA THR A 4 3.93 10.53 1.04
C THR A 4 3.60 9.53 2.14
N TYR A 5 4.25 8.36 2.14
CA TYR A 5 4.04 7.32 3.16
C TYR A 5 4.61 7.73 4.52
N GLN A 6 5.85 8.24 4.53
CA GLN A 6 6.48 8.77 5.73
C GLN A 6 5.64 9.92 6.32
N GLN A 7 5.15 10.82 5.48
CA GLN A 7 4.27 11.92 5.92
C GLN A 7 2.92 11.41 6.48
N TYR A 8 2.31 10.39 5.88
CA TYR A 8 1.07 9.81 6.37
C TYR A 8 1.24 9.13 7.74
N VAL A 9 2.32 8.35 7.91
CA VAL A 9 2.62 7.71 9.20
C VAL A 9 2.95 8.73 10.27
N GLN A 10 3.63 9.83 9.93
CA GLN A 10 3.86 10.93 10.87
C GLN A 10 2.55 11.63 11.24
N GLY A 11 1.71 11.99 10.27
CA GLY A 11 0.39 12.60 10.55
C GLY A 11 -0.49 11.71 11.42
N TRP A 12 -0.53 10.40 11.17
CA TRP A 12 -1.26 9.46 12.01
C TRP A 12 -0.71 9.41 13.45
N VAL A 13 0.61 9.50 13.65
CA VAL A 13 1.19 9.57 15.00
C VAL A 13 0.81 10.88 15.67
N ASP A 14 0.94 12.00 14.95
CA ASP A 14 0.62 13.33 15.46
C ASP A 14 -0.85 13.42 15.88
N ASP A 15 -1.78 12.91 15.06
CA ASP A 15 -3.21 12.85 15.38
C ASP A 15 -3.48 12.05 16.67
N TYR A 16 -2.80 10.90 16.85
CA TYR A 16 -2.95 10.09 18.06
C TYR A 16 -2.30 10.73 19.29
N LEU A 17 -1.23 11.52 19.13
CA LEU A 17 -0.63 12.30 20.20
C LEU A 17 -1.53 13.46 20.62
N ASP A 18 -2.21 14.12 19.68
CA ASP A 18 -3.20 15.15 19.96
C ASP A 18 -4.39 14.58 20.74
N LEU A 19 -4.90 13.41 20.32
CA LEU A 19 -5.95 12.70 21.06
C LEU A 19 -5.49 12.28 22.47
N TYR A 20 -4.24 11.84 22.62
CA TYR A 20 -3.68 11.49 23.93
C TYR A 20 -3.63 12.69 24.87
N ASN A 21 -3.19 13.84 24.36
CA ASN A 21 -3.14 15.10 25.10
C ASN A 21 -4.54 15.59 25.47
N PHE A 22 -5.51 15.44 24.58
CA PHE A 22 -6.90 15.79 24.85
C PHE A 22 -7.53 14.88 25.90
N ALA A 23 -7.29 13.56 25.84
CA ALA A 23 -7.69 12.61 26.88
C ALA A 23 -7.08 12.99 28.25
N ALA A 24 -5.81 13.45 28.25
CA ALA A 24 -5.14 13.95 29.46
C ALA A 24 -5.87 15.14 30.08
N GLN A 25 -6.27 16.11 29.26
CA GLN A 25 -6.99 17.31 29.70
C GLN A 25 -8.35 16.98 30.31
N LEU A 26 -9.00 15.92 29.84
CA LEU A 26 -10.27 15.42 30.38
C LEU A 26 -10.10 14.55 31.63
N GLY A 27 -8.87 14.17 31.99
CA GLY A 27 -8.59 13.21 33.06
C GLY A 27 -9.01 11.78 32.73
N ASP A 28 -9.26 11.48 31.44
CA ASP A 28 -9.68 10.15 31.00
C ASP A 28 -8.49 9.22 30.81
N THR A 29 -8.04 8.67 31.94
CA THR A 29 -6.91 7.74 31.99
C THR A 29 -7.16 6.43 31.25
N HIS A 30 -8.43 6.01 31.10
CA HIS A 30 -8.78 4.81 30.34
C HIS A 30 -8.52 5.06 28.84
N TRP A 31 -9.04 6.18 28.34
CA TRP A 31 -8.86 6.56 26.95
C TRP A 31 -7.38 6.77 26.59
N GLN A 32 -6.60 7.37 27.49
CA GLN A 32 -5.14 7.48 27.33
C GLN A 32 -4.44 6.13 27.17
N GLN A 33 -4.85 5.11 27.94
CA GLN A 33 -4.26 3.77 27.88
C GLN A 33 -4.63 3.05 26.57
N GLU A 34 -5.84 3.22 26.07
CA GLU A 34 -6.28 2.70 24.78
C GLU A 34 -5.48 3.32 23.62
N ILE A 35 -5.27 4.63 23.66
CA ILE A 35 -4.42 5.35 22.69
C ILE A 35 -2.98 4.84 22.74
N MET A 36 -2.42 4.67 23.94
CA MET A 36 -1.06 4.16 24.12
C MET A 36 -0.90 2.72 23.61
N HIS A 37 -1.90 1.87 23.85
CA HIS A 37 -1.91 0.50 23.31
C HIS A 37 -1.95 0.51 21.78
N THR A 38 -2.71 1.43 21.18
CA THR A 38 -2.77 1.60 19.73
C THR A 38 -1.45 2.09 19.14
N LEU A 39 -0.81 3.07 19.79
CA LEU A 39 0.52 3.56 19.40
C LEU A 39 1.62 2.50 19.55
N LYS A 40 1.53 1.62 20.56
CA LYS A 40 2.46 0.49 20.72
C LYS A 40 2.32 -0.55 19.59
N ASN A 41 1.13 -0.71 19.05
CA ASN A 41 0.87 -1.60 17.91
C ASN A 41 0.97 -0.88 16.55
N LYS A 42 1.55 0.32 16.52
CA LYS A 42 1.76 1.11 15.31
C LYS A 42 2.43 0.32 14.20
N ASP A 43 3.46 -0.46 14.51
CA ASP A 43 4.17 -1.24 13.50
C ASP A 43 3.25 -2.24 12.80
N GLN A 44 2.36 -2.91 13.52
CA GLN A 44 1.36 -3.82 12.92
C GLN A 44 0.35 -3.05 12.05
N HIS A 45 -0.11 -1.88 12.50
CA HIS A 45 -1.02 -1.04 11.72
C HIS A 45 -0.38 -0.53 10.43
N VAL A 46 0.86 -0.05 10.53
CA VAL A 46 1.67 0.43 9.42
C VAL A 46 1.96 -0.70 8.43
N GLN A 47 2.27 -1.90 8.90
CA GLN A 47 2.44 -3.09 8.07
C GLN A 47 1.15 -3.45 7.33
N SER A 48 -0.01 -3.50 8.01
CA SER A 48 -1.30 -3.76 7.38
C SER A 48 -1.61 -2.76 6.26
N LEU A 49 -1.35 -1.47 6.49
CA LEU A 49 -1.57 -0.43 5.48
C LEU A 49 -0.65 -0.61 4.26
N LEU A 50 0.63 -0.91 4.49
CA LEU A 50 1.58 -1.16 3.42
C LEU A 50 1.17 -2.38 2.58
N GLN A 51 0.70 -3.45 3.23
CA GLN A 51 0.19 -4.64 2.55
C GLN A 51 -1.02 -4.31 1.68
N GLN A 52 -1.99 -3.53 2.21
CA GLN A 52 -3.14 -3.06 1.44
C GLN A 52 -2.74 -2.23 0.22
N GLN A 53 -1.76 -1.33 0.36
CA GLN A 53 -1.26 -0.53 -0.77
C GLN A 53 -0.61 -1.39 -1.86
N LEU A 54 0.16 -2.42 -1.47
CA LEU A 54 0.76 -3.35 -2.43
C LEU A 54 -0.32 -4.12 -3.20
N TRP A 55 -1.38 -4.57 -2.53
CA TRP A 55 -2.52 -5.22 -3.19
C TRP A 55 -3.28 -4.27 -4.13
N GLN A 56 -3.52 -3.02 -3.71
CA GLN A 56 -4.12 -2.01 -4.59
C GLN A 56 -3.28 -1.73 -5.84
N LEU A 57 -1.96 -1.67 -5.68
CA LEU A 57 -1.02 -1.49 -6.79
C LEU A 57 -0.99 -2.72 -7.71
N PHE A 58 -1.04 -3.93 -7.14
CA PHE A 58 -1.13 -5.17 -7.91
C PHE A 58 -2.39 -5.18 -8.79
N ASP A 59 -3.54 -4.81 -8.22
CA ASP A 59 -4.80 -4.76 -8.95
C ASP A 59 -4.80 -3.69 -10.05
N SER A 60 -4.21 -2.52 -9.79
CA SER A 60 -4.13 -1.45 -10.79
C SER A 60 -3.25 -1.84 -11.97
N VAL A 61 -2.12 -2.52 -11.73
CA VAL A 61 -1.27 -3.09 -12.78
C VAL A 61 -2.04 -4.13 -13.61
N ASN A 62 -2.78 -5.03 -12.96
CA ASN A 62 -3.57 -6.04 -13.67
C ASN A 62 -4.68 -5.41 -14.54
N ARG A 63 -5.40 -4.41 -14.00
CA ARG A 63 -6.40 -3.65 -14.77
C ARG A 63 -5.77 -2.99 -15.99
N LYS A 64 -4.61 -2.36 -15.82
CA LYS A 64 -3.91 -1.70 -16.93
C LYS A 64 -3.46 -2.69 -18.01
N MET A 65 -2.96 -3.86 -17.60
CA MET A 65 -2.63 -4.93 -18.54
C MET A 65 -3.86 -5.41 -19.32
N LEU A 66 -5.02 -5.54 -18.67
CA LEU A 66 -6.26 -5.94 -19.34
C LEU A 66 -6.68 -4.92 -20.41
N GLU A 67 -6.67 -3.63 -20.07
CA GLU A 67 -6.94 -2.54 -21.03
C GLU A 67 -6.00 -2.61 -22.24
N LEU A 68 -4.70 -2.83 -22.01
CA LEU A 68 -3.72 -2.96 -23.08
C LEU A 68 -4.00 -4.19 -23.96
N PHE A 69 -4.38 -5.32 -23.38
CA PHE A 69 -4.78 -6.48 -24.17
C PHE A 69 -6.04 -6.23 -25.01
N GLU A 70 -7.01 -5.50 -24.49
CA GLU A 70 -8.20 -5.09 -25.25
C GLU A 70 -7.83 -4.15 -26.41
N GLN A 71 -6.98 -3.15 -26.17
CA GLN A 71 -6.46 -2.25 -27.20
C GLN A 71 -5.71 -3.02 -28.29
N MET A 72 -4.86 -3.98 -27.89
CA MET A 72 -4.09 -4.80 -28.83
C MET A 72 -5.00 -5.68 -29.71
N ARG A 73 -6.15 -6.11 -29.19
CA ARG A 73 -7.17 -6.87 -29.94
C ARG A 73 -7.96 -5.97 -30.90
N ALA A 74 -8.22 -4.73 -30.49
CA ALA A 74 -8.99 -3.77 -31.27
C ALA A 74 -8.19 -3.14 -32.42
N THR A 75 -6.87 -2.97 -32.25
CA THR A 75 -6.03 -2.35 -33.28
C THR A 75 -5.68 -3.31 -34.42
N GLN A 76 -5.68 -2.79 -35.66
CA GLN A 76 -5.14 -3.47 -36.84
C GLN A 76 -3.71 -3.02 -37.16
N ASN A 77 -3.19 -2.01 -36.45
CA ASN A 77 -1.85 -1.46 -36.67
C ASN A 77 -0.79 -2.31 -35.98
N GLN A 78 0.14 -2.87 -36.76
CA GLN A 78 1.20 -3.73 -36.22
C GLN A 78 2.19 -2.96 -35.33
N ALA A 79 2.51 -1.71 -35.67
CA ALA A 79 3.43 -0.90 -34.84
C ALA A 79 2.81 -0.61 -33.47
N GLU A 80 1.51 -0.30 -33.42
CA GLU A 80 0.78 -0.10 -32.17
C GLU A 80 0.73 -1.38 -31.33
N LYS A 81 0.58 -2.55 -31.96
CA LYS A 81 0.66 -3.85 -31.27
C LYS A 81 2.02 -4.08 -30.63
N GLU A 82 3.13 -3.74 -31.29
CA GLU A 82 4.46 -3.86 -30.70
C GLU A 82 4.64 -2.91 -29.51
N THR A 83 4.24 -1.65 -29.64
CA THR A 83 4.27 -0.69 -28.51
C THR A 83 3.47 -1.20 -27.32
N ILE A 84 2.29 -1.77 -27.55
CA ILE A 84 1.47 -2.34 -26.47
C ILE A 84 2.17 -3.55 -25.82
N ARG A 85 2.87 -4.39 -26.59
CA ARG A 85 3.63 -5.52 -26.03
C ARG A 85 4.75 -5.07 -25.12
N GLU A 86 5.46 -4.02 -25.49
CA GLU A 86 6.51 -3.42 -24.66
C GLU A 86 5.94 -2.92 -23.32
N GLN A 87 4.82 -2.18 -23.36
CA GLN A 87 4.14 -1.71 -22.15
C GLN A 87 3.65 -2.87 -21.27
N VAL A 88 3.10 -3.93 -21.86
CA VAL A 88 2.70 -5.13 -21.12
C VAL A 88 3.91 -5.83 -20.49
N TRP A 89 5.07 -5.82 -21.14
CA TRP A 89 6.30 -6.40 -20.60
C TRP A 89 6.77 -5.64 -19.35
N GLU A 90 6.80 -4.31 -19.41
CA GLU A 90 7.15 -3.49 -18.24
C GLU A 90 6.20 -3.71 -17.06
N LEU A 91 4.89 -3.76 -17.33
CA LEU A 91 3.88 -4.04 -16.31
C LEU A 91 4.04 -5.44 -15.70
N LYS A 92 4.46 -6.44 -16.48
CA LYS A 92 4.78 -7.78 -15.94
C LYS A 92 5.95 -7.74 -14.96
N LEU A 93 7.00 -6.99 -15.26
CA LEU A 93 8.14 -6.84 -14.35
C LEU A 93 7.71 -6.17 -13.04
N ILE A 94 6.91 -5.09 -13.13
CA ILE A 94 6.35 -4.41 -11.97
C ILE A 94 5.48 -5.36 -11.15
N ARG A 95 4.62 -6.16 -11.80
CA ARG A 95 3.75 -7.13 -11.14
C ARG A 95 4.54 -8.18 -10.36
N VAL A 96 5.63 -8.70 -10.92
CA VAL A 96 6.52 -9.67 -10.24
C VAL A 96 7.14 -9.05 -8.99
N GLU A 97 7.61 -7.82 -9.07
CA GLU A 97 8.20 -7.11 -7.92
C GLU A 97 7.17 -6.81 -6.83
N ILE A 98 5.92 -6.50 -7.17
CA ILE A 98 4.84 -6.33 -6.20
C ILE A 98 4.55 -7.64 -5.48
N VAL A 99 4.41 -8.75 -6.21
CA VAL A 99 4.17 -10.08 -5.61
C VAL A 99 5.32 -10.49 -4.68
N ARG A 100 6.56 -10.21 -5.06
CA ARG A 100 7.72 -10.45 -4.18
C ARG A 100 7.61 -9.68 -2.87
N LYS A 101 7.20 -8.41 -2.91
CA LYS A 101 7.02 -7.58 -1.72
C LYS A 101 5.86 -8.05 -0.85
N ILE A 102 4.73 -8.43 -1.45
CA ILE A 102 3.58 -9.01 -0.74
C ILE A 102 4.02 -10.27 0.00
N ASN A 103 4.62 -11.23 -0.71
CA ASN A 103 5.06 -12.49 -0.12
C ASN A 103 6.08 -12.26 1.01
N ALA A 104 7.07 -11.39 0.80
CA ALA A 104 8.05 -11.07 1.84
C ALA A 104 7.36 -10.54 3.11
N GLN A 105 6.34 -9.70 2.95
CA GLN A 105 5.59 -9.13 4.06
C GLN A 105 4.68 -10.16 4.75
N ASP A 106 4.11 -11.10 4.01
CA ASP A 106 3.34 -12.23 4.56
C ASP A 106 4.24 -13.17 5.39
N TYR A 107 5.50 -13.39 4.97
CA TYR A 107 6.48 -14.17 5.74
C TYR A 107 6.85 -13.50 7.07
N TYR A 108 7.02 -12.17 7.11
CA TYR A 108 7.28 -11.43 8.36
C TYR A 108 6.03 -11.36 9.27
N ALA A 109 4.83 -11.38 8.71
CA ALA A 109 3.59 -11.43 9.48
C ALA A 109 3.33 -12.82 10.12
N ALA A 110 3.89 -13.89 9.56
CA ALA A 110 3.72 -15.27 10.03
C ALA A 110 4.65 -15.68 11.19
N GLY A 111 5.57 -14.82 11.62
CA GLY A 111 6.37 -15.03 12.84
C GLY A 111 7.26 -16.28 12.83
N ILE A 112 8.25 -16.32 11.94
CA ILE A 112 9.44 -17.18 12.08
C ILE A 112 10.68 -16.28 12.14
#